data_AF-A0A915J7R0-F1
#
_entry.id   AF-A0A915J7R0-F1
#
_cell.length_a   1.000
_cell.length_b   1.000
_cell.length_c   1.000
_cell.angle_alpha   90.00
_cell.angle_beta   90.00
_cell.angle_gamma   90.00
#
_symmetry.space_group_name_H-M   'P 1'
#
loop_
_entity.id
_entity.type
_entity.pdbx_description
1 polymer ?
#
loop_
_entity_poly.entity_id
_entity_poly.type
_entity_poly.pdbx_seq_one_letter_code
_entity_poly.pdbx_strand_id
1 'polypeptide(L)'
;MNEEEISGSSSNSPAFGAISNLDNLIRKYDQFRGQDKSFRAINNIIQRILQDDSISSTHQEKWDTILDVILKYVLSAPNIYLKLTVDIFSHFLTDNAFQLSLSNRLRVKTVESLFISLTDEEDYESEHFGEPDNMSKVRNFCKLIARLLINNWSSENQLFAHNALTSLSISAVHTWLDVINKYNGNRMSEIEDNGCHLETCCFCLIQIVNHSGRKLWLNWPDLVDRMYCIIKSTIVVNNGLVSE
;
A
#
# COMPACT_ATOMS: atom_id res chain seq x y z
N MET A 1 42.03 28.12 -34.24
CA MET A 1 41.15 29.31 -34.15
C MET A 1 39.97 29.03 -35.06
N ASN A 2 38.75 28.74 -34.61
CA ASN A 2 38.15 28.81 -33.27
C ASN A 2 37.21 27.60 -33.12
N GLU A 3 37.27 26.98 -31.95
CA GLU A 3 36.22 26.10 -31.44
C GLU A 3 35.05 27.00 -31.01
N GLU A 4 33.86 26.78 -31.59
CA GLU A 4 32.64 27.39 -31.07
C GLU A 4 32.10 26.47 -29.97
N GLU A 5 32.15 27.00 -28.74
CA GLU A 5 31.55 26.45 -27.54
C GLU A 5 30.02 26.33 -27.72
N ILE A 6 29.53 25.10 -27.87
CA ILE A 6 28.12 24.79 -27.64
C ILE A 6 27.92 24.78 -26.12
N SER A 7 27.52 25.93 -25.60
CA SER A 7 27.07 26.09 -24.22
C SER A 7 25.95 25.08 -23.91
N GLY A 8 26.24 24.22 -22.92
CA GLY A 8 25.31 23.23 -22.40
C GLY A 8 24.12 23.91 -21.75
N SER A 9 22.95 23.76 -22.36
CA SER A 9 21.69 23.93 -21.66
C SER A 9 21.56 22.75 -20.69
N SER A 10 21.69 23.05 -19.39
CA SER A 10 21.39 22.10 -18.33
C SER A 10 19.92 21.67 -18.46
N SER A 11 19.71 20.48 -18.98
CA SER A 11 18.42 19.81 -19.01
C SER A 11 18.01 19.48 -17.58
N ASN A 12 17.32 20.42 -16.93
CA ASN A 12 16.56 20.13 -15.72
C ASN A 12 15.43 19.16 -16.12
N SER A 13 15.74 17.87 -16.06
CA SER A 13 14.77 16.80 -16.30
C SER A 13 13.63 16.92 -15.27
N PRO A 14 12.36 16.87 -15.68
CA PRO A 14 11.20 16.91 -14.78
C PRO A 14 11.28 15.90 -13.62
N ALA A 15 12.01 14.79 -13.83
CA ALA A 15 12.28 13.74 -12.85
C ALA A 15 13.05 14.23 -11.61
N PHE A 16 14.02 15.14 -11.77
CA PHE A 16 14.76 15.73 -10.65
C PHE A 16 13.92 16.73 -9.84
N GLY A 17 12.91 17.34 -10.47
CA GLY A 17 11.98 18.28 -9.82
C GLY A 17 10.99 17.60 -8.86
N ALA A 18 10.50 16.41 -9.21
CA ALA A 18 9.63 15.63 -8.31
C ALA A 18 10.41 15.21 -7.05
N ILE A 19 11.57 14.61 -7.22
CA ILE A 19 12.38 14.09 -6.11
C ILE A 19 12.84 15.19 -5.13
N SER A 20 13.20 16.39 -5.62
CA SER A 20 13.55 17.52 -4.74
C SER A 20 12.36 18.04 -3.91
N ASN A 21 11.13 17.83 -4.37
CA ASN A 21 9.92 18.15 -3.59
C ASN A 21 9.67 17.15 -2.44
N LEU A 22 10.24 15.94 -2.50
CA LEU A 22 10.12 14.93 -1.44
C LEU A 22 10.84 15.41 -0.17
N ASP A 23 12.03 16.01 -0.32
CA ASP A 23 12.77 16.61 0.80
C ASP A 23 11.96 17.71 1.48
N ASN A 24 11.34 18.60 0.71
CA ASN A 24 10.50 19.68 1.24
C ASN A 24 9.26 19.14 1.99
N LEU A 25 8.62 18.11 1.46
CA LEU A 25 7.47 17.47 2.11
C LEU A 25 7.88 16.80 3.42
N ILE A 26 9.00 16.09 3.43
CA ILE A 26 9.53 15.43 4.63
C ILE A 26 9.98 16.48 5.67
N ARG A 27 10.70 17.53 5.28
CA ARG A 27 11.10 18.63 6.19
C ARG A 27 9.92 19.35 6.82
N LYS A 28 8.83 19.55 6.06
CA LYS A 28 7.59 20.12 6.61
C LYS A 28 7.05 19.25 7.74
N TYR A 29 7.09 17.93 7.59
CA TYR A 29 6.67 17.00 8.65
C TYR A 29 7.65 16.97 9.84
N ASP A 30 8.96 17.11 9.62
CA ASP A 30 9.99 17.24 10.66
C ASP A 30 9.73 18.47 11.57
N GLN A 31 9.30 19.59 10.99
CA GLN A 31 8.97 20.81 11.75
C GLN A 31 7.78 20.61 12.71
N PHE A 32 6.82 19.73 12.37
CA PHE A 32 5.68 19.41 13.23
C PHE A 32 5.96 18.28 14.24
N ARG A 33 7.00 17.47 14.02
CA ARG A 33 7.32 16.28 14.82
C ARG A 33 8.75 16.25 15.34
N GLY A 34 9.34 17.41 15.64
CA GLY A 34 10.78 17.63 15.93
C GLY A 34 11.51 16.73 16.95
N GLN A 35 10.90 15.67 17.49
CA GLN A 35 11.50 14.69 18.40
C GLN A 35 11.44 13.23 17.92
N ASP A 36 10.79 12.90 16.79
CA ASP A 36 10.66 11.49 16.38
C ASP A 36 11.93 11.02 15.63
N LYS A 37 12.84 10.35 16.35
CA LYS A 37 14.10 9.81 15.82
C LYS A 37 13.89 8.92 14.59
N SER A 38 12.76 8.24 14.55
CA SER A 38 12.35 7.28 13.55
C SER A 38 12.01 7.98 12.20
N PHE A 39 11.47 9.19 12.27
CA PHE A 39 11.20 10.03 11.10
C PHE A 39 12.49 10.54 10.44
N ARG A 40 13.45 11.02 11.25
CA ARG A 40 14.79 11.40 10.77
C ARG A 40 15.52 10.24 10.10
N ALA A 41 15.32 9.01 10.58
CA ALA A 41 15.92 7.83 9.96
C ALA A 41 15.40 7.60 8.53
N ILE A 42 14.08 7.68 8.31
CA ILE A 42 13.49 7.55 6.96
C ILE A 42 13.98 8.67 6.05
N ASN A 43 13.97 9.92 6.53
CA ASN A 43 14.47 11.05 5.75
C ASN A 43 15.92 10.83 5.33
N ASN A 44 16.79 10.47 6.28
CA ASN A 44 18.21 10.23 5.99
C ASN A 44 18.43 9.07 5.01
N ILE A 45 17.63 8.00 5.09
CA ILE A 45 17.70 6.88 4.15
C ILE A 45 17.28 7.32 2.76
N ILE A 46 16.15 8.04 2.65
CA ILE A 46 15.68 8.59 1.38
C ILE A 46 16.73 9.54 0.80
N GLN A 47 17.24 10.50 1.58
CA GLN A 47 18.28 11.44 1.14
C GLN A 47 19.54 10.73 0.65
N ARG A 48 19.98 9.65 1.32
CA ARG A 48 21.10 8.84 0.85
C ARG A 48 20.81 8.19 -0.49
N ILE A 49 19.63 7.59 -0.67
CA ILE A 49 19.22 6.98 -1.94
C ILE A 49 19.17 8.04 -3.06
N LEU A 50 18.79 9.27 -2.73
CA LEU A 50 18.71 10.37 -3.69
C LEU A 50 20.07 10.96 -4.07
N GLN A 51 21.00 11.04 -3.12
CA GLN A 51 22.35 11.59 -3.30
C GLN A 51 23.36 10.56 -3.83
N ASP A 52 22.99 9.28 -3.85
CA ASP A 52 23.85 8.22 -4.37
C ASP A 52 23.81 8.19 -5.90
N ASP A 53 24.65 9.04 -6.51
CA ASP A 53 24.93 9.06 -7.95
C ASP A 53 25.78 7.87 -8.42
N SER A 54 26.29 7.03 -7.50
CA SER A 54 27.06 5.83 -7.84
C SER A 54 26.18 4.67 -8.30
N ILE A 55 24.89 4.72 -7.98
CA ILE A 55 23.91 3.78 -8.50
C ILE A 55 23.52 4.30 -9.90
N SER A 56 23.92 3.58 -10.96
CA SER A 56 23.44 3.77 -12.33
C SER A 56 21.94 3.42 -12.49
N SER A 57 21.14 3.69 -11.46
CA SER A 57 19.76 3.26 -11.34
C SER A 57 18.86 4.16 -12.15
N THR A 58 17.90 3.53 -12.83
CA THR A 58 16.82 4.26 -13.48
C THR A 58 15.99 5.03 -12.45
N HIS A 59 15.30 6.10 -12.88
CA HIS A 59 14.39 6.87 -12.03
C HIS A 59 13.34 5.97 -11.33
N GLN A 60 12.92 4.91 -12.00
CA GLN A 60 12.01 3.90 -11.45
C GLN A 60 12.66 3.06 -10.35
N GLU A 61 13.90 2.59 -10.53
CA GLU A 61 14.64 1.83 -9.50
C GLU A 61 14.89 2.64 -8.21
N LYS A 62 15.04 3.96 -8.33
CA LYS A 62 15.11 4.85 -7.17
C LYS A 62 13.77 4.88 -6.44
N TRP A 63 12.66 5.05 -7.15
CA TRP A 63 11.32 4.98 -6.57
C TRP A 63 11.02 3.62 -5.96
N ASP A 64 11.51 2.57 -6.60
CA ASP A 64 11.39 1.21 -6.11
C ASP A 64 12.00 1.09 -4.70
N THR A 65 13.27 1.48 -4.56
CA THR A 65 13.99 1.43 -3.28
C THR A 65 13.33 2.30 -2.22
N ILE A 66 12.90 3.52 -2.59
CA ILE A 66 12.23 4.46 -1.67
C ILE A 66 10.91 3.87 -1.16
N LEU A 67 10.10 3.30 -2.04
CA LEU A 67 8.81 2.73 -1.67
C LEU A 67 8.96 1.47 -0.82
N ASP A 68 9.99 0.65 -1.04
CA ASP A 68 10.29 -0.49 -0.17
C ASP A 68 10.61 -0.05 1.26
N VAL A 69 11.40 1.02 1.40
CA VAL A 69 11.69 1.62 2.71
C VAL A 69 10.40 2.14 3.34
N ILE A 70 9.62 2.96 2.64
CA ILE A 70 8.38 3.55 3.17
C ILE A 70 7.39 2.45 3.60
N LEU A 71 7.20 1.42 2.77
CA LEU A 71 6.31 0.30 3.08
C LEU A 71 6.82 -0.51 4.27
N LYS A 72 8.13 -0.78 4.36
CA LYS A 72 8.71 -1.46 5.53
C LYS A 72 8.34 -0.72 6.83
N TYR A 73 8.50 0.60 6.86
CA TYR A 73 8.25 1.37 8.08
C TYR A 73 6.75 1.51 8.39
N VAL A 74 5.89 1.78 7.41
CA VAL A 74 4.44 1.92 7.67
C VAL A 74 3.81 0.60 8.11
N LEU A 75 4.31 -0.53 7.61
CA LEU A 75 3.84 -1.86 8.01
C LEU A 75 4.35 -2.25 9.41
N SER A 76 5.47 -1.69 9.86
CA SER A 76 5.97 -1.91 11.22
C SER A 76 5.38 -0.98 12.28
N ALA A 77 5.11 0.28 11.94
CA ALA A 77 4.58 1.24 12.91
C ALA A 77 3.59 2.21 12.24
N PRO A 78 2.37 1.76 11.91
CA PRO A 78 1.41 2.57 11.15
C PRO A 78 1.00 3.84 11.90
N ASN A 79 0.90 3.81 13.23
CA ASN A 79 0.51 4.98 14.02
C ASN A 79 1.50 6.16 13.85
N ILE A 80 2.75 5.85 13.50
CA ILE A 80 3.79 6.84 13.31
C ILE A 80 3.78 7.32 11.85
N TYR A 81 3.76 6.39 10.90
CA TYR A 81 4.09 6.68 9.50
C TYR A 81 2.90 6.77 8.55
N LEU A 82 1.73 6.24 8.92
CA LEU A 82 0.61 6.09 7.99
C LEU A 82 0.18 7.40 7.32
N LYS A 83 0.10 8.49 8.09
CA LYS A 83 -0.27 9.80 7.54
C LYS A 83 0.77 10.30 6.53
N LEU A 84 2.05 10.23 6.89
CA LEU A 84 3.15 10.62 6.02
C LEU A 84 3.15 9.79 4.73
N THR A 85 3.01 8.47 4.85
CA THR A 85 2.97 7.56 3.70
C THR A 85 1.86 7.95 2.72
N VAL A 86 0.65 8.21 3.22
CA VAL A 86 -0.48 8.60 2.34
C VAL A 86 -0.25 9.96 1.70
N ASP A 87 0.35 10.91 2.43
CA ASP A 87 0.68 12.23 1.87
C ASP A 87 1.78 12.14 0.81
N ILE A 88 2.82 11.33 1.02
CA ILE A 88 3.85 11.05 0.01
C ILE A 88 3.20 10.44 -1.22
N PHE A 89 2.37 9.41 -1.05
CA PHE A 89 1.70 8.76 -2.17
C PHE A 89 0.88 9.78 -2.97
N SER A 90 0.06 10.57 -2.27
CA SER A 90 -0.78 11.60 -2.90
C SER A 90 0.03 12.67 -3.62
N HIS A 91 1.18 13.06 -3.07
CA HIS A 91 2.02 14.10 -3.65
C HIS A 91 2.76 13.65 -4.91
N PHE A 92 3.22 12.41 -4.95
CA PHE A 92 3.98 11.87 -6.09
C PHE A 92 3.14 11.11 -7.10
N LEU A 93 1.84 11.06 -6.90
CA LEU A 93 0.92 10.33 -7.75
C LEU A 93 0.90 10.82 -9.20
N THR A 94 1.41 11.99 -9.54
CA THR A 94 1.52 12.45 -10.94
C THR A 94 2.78 11.97 -11.66
N ASP A 95 3.74 11.37 -10.94
CA ASP A 95 4.93 10.78 -11.52
C ASP A 95 4.64 9.33 -11.99
N ASN A 96 4.79 9.07 -13.29
CA ASN A 96 4.50 7.76 -13.88
C ASN A 96 5.38 6.64 -13.33
N ALA A 97 6.66 6.92 -13.06
CA ALA A 97 7.56 5.92 -12.50
C ALA A 97 7.14 5.59 -11.07
N PHE A 98 6.79 6.60 -10.28
CA PHE A 98 6.23 6.42 -8.95
C PHE A 98 4.94 5.59 -8.96
N GLN A 99 3.99 5.92 -9.84
CA GLN A 99 2.72 5.19 -9.96
C GLN A 99 2.96 3.70 -10.26
N LEU A 100 3.84 3.39 -11.22
CA LEU A 100 4.14 2.02 -11.61
C LEU A 100 4.81 1.25 -10.46
N SER A 101 5.81 1.84 -9.82
CA SER A 101 6.51 1.27 -8.67
C SER A 101 5.59 1.03 -7.48
N LEU A 102 4.68 1.96 -7.21
CA LEU A 102 3.70 1.85 -6.13
C LEU A 102 2.65 0.78 -6.42
N SER A 103 2.10 0.78 -7.65
CA SER A 103 1.14 -0.22 -8.11
C SER A 103 1.69 -1.64 -7.94
N ASN A 104 2.91 -1.87 -8.43
CA ASN A 104 3.57 -3.17 -8.33
C ASN A 104 3.74 -3.62 -6.87
N ARG A 105 4.18 -2.72 -5.98
CA ARG A 105 4.39 -3.06 -4.57
C ARG A 105 3.09 -3.33 -3.81
N LEU A 106 2.07 -2.51 -4.01
CA LEU A 106 0.77 -2.74 -3.38
C LEU A 106 0.16 -4.05 -3.87
N ARG A 107 0.31 -4.37 -5.16
CA ARG A 107 -0.11 -5.67 -5.71
C ARG A 107 0.68 -6.81 -5.09
N VAL A 108 2.00 -6.72 -5.01
CA VAL A 108 2.84 -7.75 -4.37
C VAL A 108 2.44 -7.95 -2.91
N LYS A 109 2.24 -6.88 -2.13
CA LYS A 109 1.79 -7.00 -0.73
C LYS A 109 0.38 -7.57 -0.59
N THR A 110 -0.51 -7.27 -1.52
CA THR A 110 -1.83 -7.91 -1.56
C THR A 110 -1.70 -9.40 -1.82
N VAL A 111 -0.89 -9.79 -2.81
CA VAL A 111 -0.66 -11.20 -3.16
C VAL A 111 0.03 -11.93 -2.01
N GLU A 112 1.09 -11.37 -1.42
CA GLU A 112 1.76 -11.93 -0.23
C GLU A 112 0.78 -12.19 0.92
N SER A 113 -0.18 -11.27 1.15
CA SER A 113 -1.19 -11.46 2.20
C SER A 113 -2.10 -12.67 2.00
N LEU A 114 -2.22 -13.19 0.77
CA LEU A 114 -3.00 -14.39 0.50
C LEU A 114 -2.35 -15.65 1.08
N PHE A 115 -1.03 -15.66 1.25
CA PHE A 115 -0.25 -16.84 1.64
C PHE A 115 0.15 -16.86 3.12
N ILE A 116 -0.34 -15.89 3.90
CA ILE A 116 -0.07 -15.82 5.33
C ILE A 116 -1.22 -16.52 6.05
N SER A 117 -0.93 -17.52 6.89
CA SER A 117 -1.96 -18.18 7.69
C SER A 117 -2.28 -17.36 8.93
N LEU A 118 -3.54 -17.41 9.38
CA LEU A 118 -3.92 -16.89 10.69
C LEU A 118 -3.32 -17.72 11.83
N THR A 119 -2.93 -18.96 11.56
CA THR A 119 -2.38 -19.90 12.55
C THR A 119 -0.85 -19.84 12.66
N ASP A 120 -0.16 -19.00 11.89
CA ASP A 120 1.30 -18.82 11.94
C ASP A 120 1.75 -18.07 13.22
N GLU A 121 1.08 -18.30 14.36
CA GLU A 121 1.45 -17.73 15.67
C GLU A 121 2.62 -18.49 16.35
N GLU A 122 3.13 -19.58 15.77
CA GLU A 122 4.15 -20.42 16.40
C GLU A 122 5.49 -20.45 15.62
N ASP A 123 6.44 -19.63 16.09
CA ASP A 123 7.84 -20.02 16.37
C ASP A 123 8.55 -18.84 17.09
N TYR A 124 8.02 -18.48 18.26
CA TYR A 124 8.58 -17.45 19.15
C TYR A 124 9.73 -18.03 20.00
N GLU A 125 10.81 -18.45 19.35
CA GLU A 125 12.14 -18.56 19.98
C GLU A 125 13.23 -17.88 19.13
N SER A 126 12.92 -16.74 18.51
CA SER A 126 13.96 -15.86 17.97
C SER A 126 13.98 -14.52 18.69
N GLU A 127 15.14 -14.20 19.27
CA GLU A 127 15.48 -12.98 19.99
C GLU A 127 15.51 -11.74 19.07
N HIS A 128 14.46 -11.49 18.29
CA HIS A 128 14.33 -10.28 17.47
C HIS A 128 13.24 -9.37 18.05
N PHE A 129 13.55 -8.77 19.20
CA PHE A 129 12.85 -7.60 19.71
C PHE A 129 12.88 -6.48 18.67
N GLY A 130 11.85 -6.38 17.82
CA GLY A 130 11.61 -5.19 17.00
C GLY A 130 10.91 -5.35 15.66
N GLU A 131 10.84 -6.55 15.06
CA GLU A 131 10.06 -6.73 13.82
C GLU A 131 8.66 -7.27 14.14
N PRO A 132 7.58 -6.66 13.58
CA PRO A 132 6.23 -7.19 13.73
C PRO A 132 6.13 -8.57 13.07
N ASP A 133 5.32 -9.45 13.65
CA ASP A 133 4.94 -10.71 13.02
C ASP A 133 4.20 -10.47 11.68
N ASN A 134 4.08 -11.52 10.87
CA ASN A 134 3.47 -11.44 9.54
C ASN A 134 2.01 -10.99 9.59
N MET A 135 1.25 -11.42 10.60
CA MET A 135 -0.15 -11.03 10.77
C MET A 135 -0.33 -9.57 11.16
N SER A 136 0.59 -9.02 11.95
CA SER A 136 0.70 -7.62 12.30
C SER A 136 1.03 -6.79 11.06
N LYS A 137 1.94 -7.26 10.19
CA LYS A 137 2.20 -6.65 8.89
C LYS A 137 0.95 -6.65 8.00
N VAL A 138 0.22 -7.76 7.90
CA VAL A 138 -1.06 -7.85 7.14
C VAL A 138 -2.10 -6.87 7.68
N ARG A 139 -2.29 -6.82 9.01
CA ARG A 139 -3.20 -5.88 9.66
C ARG A 139 -2.83 -4.43 9.35
N ASN A 140 -1.55 -4.10 9.40
CA ASN A 140 -1.06 -2.75 9.13
C ASN A 140 -1.14 -2.40 7.64
N PHE A 141 -1.01 -3.39 6.75
CA PHE A 141 -1.30 -3.24 5.33
C PHE A 141 -2.78 -2.93 5.09
N CYS A 142 -3.70 -3.64 5.77
CA CYS A 142 -5.12 -3.33 5.72
C CYS A 142 -5.42 -1.90 6.19
N LYS A 143 -4.78 -1.43 7.28
CA LYS A 143 -4.89 -0.02 7.70
C LYS A 143 -4.46 0.96 6.61
N LEU A 144 -3.39 0.65 5.89
CA LEU A 144 -2.92 1.46 4.77
C LEU A 144 -3.96 1.50 3.65
N ILE A 145 -4.42 0.35 3.17
CA ILE A 145 -5.45 0.24 2.12
C ILE A 145 -6.74 0.98 2.52
N ALA A 146 -7.21 0.77 3.75
CA ALA A 146 -8.37 1.50 4.29
C ALA A 146 -8.16 3.01 4.25
N ARG A 147 -6.97 3.49 4.64
CA ARG A 147 -6.65 4.92 4.63
C ARG A 147 -6.60 5.48 3.21
N LEU A 148 -6.09 4.71 2.26
CA LEU A 148 -6.07 5.08 0.84
C LEU A 148 -7.49 5.18 0.26
N LEU A 149 -8.39 4.24 0.60
CA LEU A 149 -9.80 4.26 0.15
C LEU A 149 -10.57 5.48 0.65
N ILE A 150 -10.36 5.88 1.91
CA ILE A 150 -11.13 7.00 2.51
C ILE A 150 -10.55 8.37 2.21
N ASN A 151 -9.23 8.48 2.00
CA ASN A 151 -8.57 9.77 1.78
C ASN A 151 -8.54 10.17 0.30
N ASN A 152 -8.63 9.22 -0.63
CA ASN A 152 -8.55 9.48 -2.07
C ASN A 152 -9.93 9.44 -2.76
N TRP A 153 -11.01 9.56 -2.00
CA TRP A 153 -12.35 9.73 -2.57
C TRP A 153 -12.59 11.19 -2.95
N SER A 154 -12.74 11.46 -4.25
CA SER A 154 -13.29 12.73 -4.74
C SER A 154 -14.71 12.51 -5.24
N SER A 155 -15.65 13.34 -4.79
CA SER A 155 -17.08 13.28 -5.14
C SER A 155 -17.39 13.73 -6.57
N GLU A 156 -16.40 14.25 -7.27
CA GLU A 156 -16.47 14.67 -8.66
C GLU A 156 -15.30 14.02 -9.41
N ASN A 157 -15.48 13.76 -10.71
CA ASN A 157 -14.49 13.23 -11.69
C ASN A 157 -13.20 14.09 -11.82
N GLN A 158 -12.62 14.55 -10.73
CA GLN A 158 -11.45 15.40 -10.68
C GLN A 158 -10.26 14.59 -10.16
N LEU A 159 -9.33 14.41 -11.11
CA LEU A 159 -7.97 13.84 -11.04
C LEU A 159 -7.87 12.32 -11.18
N PHE A 160 -7.46 11.90 -12.39
CA PHE A 160 -6.96 10.56 -12.72
C PHE A 160 -5.98 9.98 -11.68
N ALA A 161 -5.18 10.85 -11.03
CA ALA A 161 -4.19 10.44 -10.05
C ALA A 161 -4.83 9.92 -8.74
N HIS A 162 -5.84 10.60 -8.18
CA HIS A 162 -6.57 10.10 -7.00
C HIS A 162 -7.38 8.83 -7.34
N ASN A 163 -7.90 8.75 -8.57
CA ASN A 163 -8.50 7.52 -9.09
C ASN A 163 -7.51 6.35 -9.12
N ALA A 164 -6.20 6.59 -9.32
CA ALA A 164 -5.21 5.52 -9.36
C ALA A 164 -5.01 4.84 -7.98
N LEU A 165 -4.77 5.60 -6.90
CA LEU A 165 -4.65 4.99 -5.55
C LEU A 165 -5.94 4.31 -5.11
N THR A 166 -7.06 4.94 -5.42
CA THR A 166 -8.39 4.37 -5.15
C THR A 166 -8.58 3.07 -5.93
N SER A 167 -8.25 3.04 -7.23
CA SER A 167 -8.34 1.85 -8.08
C SER A 167 -7.41 0.74 -7.59
N LEU A 168 -6.19 1.06 -7.14
CA LEU A 168 -5.26 0.09 -6.57
C LEU A 168 -5.81 -0.51 -5.27
N SER A 169 -6.41 0.33 -4.43
CA SER A 169 -6.99 -0.12 -3.16
C SER A 169 -8.26 -0.96 -3.38
N ILE A 170 -9.11 -0.59 -4.34
CA ILE A 170 -10.28 -1.38 -4.75
C ILE A 170 -9.83 -2.71 -5.36
N SER A 171 -8.76 -2.71 -6.17
CA SER A 171 -8.18 -3.94 -6.73
C SER A 171 -7.70 -4.90 -5.63
N ALA A 172 -7.07 -4.40 -4.57
CA ALA A 172 -6.71 -5.22 -3.41
C ALA A 172 -7.94 -5.86 -2.75
N VAL A 173 -9.01 -5.08 -2.55
CA VAL A 173 -10.28 -5.60 -2.00
C VAL A 173 -10.89 -6.65 -2.91
N HIS A 174 -10.90 -6.44 -4.23
CA HIS A 174 -11.38 -7.43 -5.20
C HIS A 174 -10.55 -8.71 -5.18
N THR A 175 -9.23 -8.62 -5.04
CA THR A 175 -8.35 -9.79 -4.95
C THR A 175 -8.74 -10.69 -3.77
N TRP A 176 -9.00 -10.11 -2.59
CA TRP A 176 -9.46 -10.88 -1.43
C TRP A 176 -10.88 -11.44 -1.62
N LEU A 177 -11.78 -10.66 -2.23
CA LEU A 177 -13.15 -11.11 -2.53
C LEU A 177 -13.18 -12.25 -3.55
N ASP A 178 -12.27 -12.27 -4.52
CA ASP A 178 -12.20 -13.31 -5.55
C ASP A 178 -11.82 -14.67 -4.95
N VAL A 179 -10.92 -14.69 -3.95
CA VAL A 179 -10.60 -15.91 -3.21
C VAL A 179 -11.84 -16.44 -2.49
N ILE A 180 -12.59 -15.56 -1.82
CA ILE A 180 -13.83 -15.94 -1.11
C ILE A 180 -14.92 -16.39 -2.09
N ASN A 181 -15.02 -15.78 -3.26
CA ASN A 181 -15.97 -16.21 -4.30
C ASN A 181 -15.64 -17.58 -4.87
N LYS A 182 -14.35 -17.86 -5.13
CA LYS A 182 -13.90 -19.20 -5.54
C LYS A 182 -14.28 -20.25 -4.51
N TYR A 183 -14.15 -19.91 -3.23
CA TYR A 183 -14.55 -20.78 -2.13
C TYR A 183 -16.04 -21.11 -2.21
N ASN A 184 -16.89 -20.07 -2.28
CA ASN A 184 -18.35 -20.22 -2.38
C ASN A 184 -18.78 -20.99 -3.64
N GLY A 185 -18.01 -20.91 -4.73
CA GLY A 185 -18.26 -21.60 -5.98
C GLY A 185 -17.82 -23.06 -6.01
N ASN A 186 -17.52 -23.68 -4.86
CA ASN A 186 -16.96 -25.03 -4.73
C ASN A 186 -15.61 -25.22 -5.48
N ARG A 187 -14.84 -24.16 -5.67
CA ARG A 187 -13.50 -24.21 -6.27
C ARG A 187 -12.42 -24.25 -5.20
N MET A 188 -12.65 -25.06 -4.16
CA MET A 188 -11.74 -25.17 -3.02
C MET A 188 -10.37 -25.70 -3.44
N SER A 189 -10.34 -26.65 -4.38
CA SER A 189 -9.09 -27.15 -4.95
C SER A 189 -8.24 -26.03 -5.59
N GLU A 190 -8.85 -25.06 -6.27
CA GLU A 190 -8.12 -23.91 -6.83
C GLU A 190 -7.52 -23.01 -5.73
N ILE A 191 -8.09 -22.98 -4.53
CA ILE A 191 -7.59 -22.17 -3.41
C ILE A 191 -6.42 -22.90 -2.74
N GLU A 192 -6.60 -24.19 -2.48
CA GLU A 192 -5.61 -25.07 -1.87
C GLU A 192 -4.37 -25.24 -2.76
N ASP A 193 -4.56 -25.49 -4.06
CA ASP A 193 -3.47 -25.62 -5.05
C ASP A 193 -2.65 -24.33 -5.18
N ASN A 194 -3.30 -23.18 -4.94
CA ASN A 194 -2.65 -21.87 -4.93
C ASN A 194 -2.18 -21.43 -3.54
N GLY A 195 -2.26 -22.27 -2.50
CA GLY A 195 -1.79 -21.95 -1.15
C GLY A 195 -2.43 -20.71 -0.52
N CYS A 196 -3.63 -20.34 -0.96
CA CYS A 196 -4.31 -19.14 -0.49
C CYS A 196 -5.13 -19.41 0.79
N HIS A 197 -5.02 -18.54 1.79
CA HIS A 197 -5.74 -18.65 3.05
C HIS A 197 -7.04 -17.84 3.00
N LEU A 198 -8.18 -18.55 2.95
CA LEU A 198 -9.53 -17.95 2.99
C LEU A 198 -9.71 -17.05 4.22
N GLU A 199 -9.26 -17.53 5.37
CA GLU A 199 -9.45 -16.87 6.67
C GLU A 199 -8.72 -15.52 6.70
N THR A 200 -7.52 -15.47 6.13
CA THR A 200 -6.74 -14.24 5.99
C THR A 200 -7.42 -13.25 5.05
N CYS A 201 -8.02 -13.72 3.95
CA CYS A 201 -8.82 -12.86 3.06
C CYS A 201 -10.03 -12.25 3.79
N CYS A 202 -10.77 -13.07 4.55
CA CYS A 202 -11.86 -12.61 5.40
C CYS A 202 -11.38 -11.61 6.46
N PHE A 203 -10.27 -11.91 7.13
CA PHE A 203 -9.64 -11.01 8.09
C PHE A 203 -9.30 -9.66 7.48
N CYS A 204 -8.67 -9.64 6.30
CA CYS A 204 -8.32 -8.40 5.59
C CYS A 204 -9.56 -7.54 5.35
N LEU A 205 -10.64 -8.11 4.81
CA LEU A 205 -11.89 -7.38 4.54
C LEU A 205 -12.51 -6.82 5.81
N ILE A 206 -12.51 -7.58 6.91
CA ILE A 206 -12.99 -7.11 8.22
C ILE A 206 -12.13 -5.93 8.72
N GLN A 207 -10.79 -6.03 8.61
CA GLN A 207 -9.91 -4.92 9.00
C GLN A 207 -10.14 -3.67 8.14
N ILE A 208 -10.41 -3.80 6.84
CA ILE A 208 -10.75 -2.67 5.97
C ILE A 208 -12.01 -1.96 6.46
N VAL A 209 -13.08 -2.72 6.77
CA VAL A 209 -14.33 -2.16 7.29
C VAL A 209 -14.09 -1.47 8.63
N ASN A 210 -13.38 -2.13 9.56
CA ASN A 210 -13.10 -1.60 10.89
C ASN A 210 -12.30 -0.28 10.84
N HIS A 211 -11.30 -0.19 9.94
CA HIS A 211 -10.44 0.99 9.84
C HIS A 211 -11.05 2.13 9.02
N SER A 212 -11.89 1.81 8.04
CA SER A 212 -12.55 2.82 7.20
C SER A 212 -13.84 3.34 7.85
N GLY A 213 -14.48 2.52 8.69
CA GLY A 213 -15.70 2.83 9.42
C GLY A 213 -16.83 3.33 8.52
N ARG A 214 -17.61 4.29 9.03
CA ARG A 214 -18.75 4.89 8.29
C ARG A 214 -18.32 5.55 6.97
N LYS A 215 -17.07 5.99 6.83
CA LYS A 215 -16.61 6.66 5.60
C LYS A 215 -16.57 5.72 4.41
N LEU A 216 -16.31 4.43 4.61
CA LEU A 216 -16.37 3.44 3.53
C LEU A 216 -17.78 3.35 2.95
N TRP A 217 -18.78 3.25 3.82
CA TRP A 217 -20.19 3.19 3.44
C TRP A 217 -20.68 4.44 2.71
N LEU A 218 -20.25 5.63 3.16
CA LEU A 218 -20.65 6.89 2.55
C LEU A 218 -20.00 7.11 1.18
N ASN A 219 -18.74 6.68 1.03
CA ASN A 219 -17.94 6.96 -0.16
C ASN A 219 -18.05 5.84 -1.21
N TRP A 220 -18.26 4.59 -0.76
CA TRP A 220 -18.20 3.38 -1.57
C TRP A 220 -19.32 2.38 -1.22
N PRO A 221 -20.61 2.79 -1.27
CA PRO A 221 -21.72 1.92 -0.88
C PRO A 221 -21.75 0.61 -1.67
N ASP A 222 -21.53 0.65 -2.99
CA ASP A 222 -21.51 -0.55 -3.84
C ASP A 222 -20.41 -1.55 -3.48
N LEU A 223 -19.23 -1.06 -3.06
CA LEU A 223 -18.13 -1.91 -2.62
C LEU A 223 -18.49 -2.61 -1.32
N VAL A 224 -19.12 -1.87 -0.39
CA VAL A 224 -19.54 -2.41 0.89
C VAL A 224 -20.66 -3.44 0.73
N ASP A 225 -21.65 -3.14 -0.12
CA ASP A 225 -22.73 -4.09 -0.42
C ASP A 225 -22.17 -5.37 -1.04
N ARG A 226 -21.19 -5.26 -1.95
CA ARG A 226 -20.52 -6.43 -2.53
C ARG A 226 -19.76 -7.24 -1.48
N MET A 227 -19.01 -6.58 -0.59
CA MET A 227 -18.31 -7.24 0.52
C MET A 227 -19.31 -7.97 1.43
N TYR A 228 -20.41 -7.30 1.80
CA TYR A 228 -21.45 -7.86 2.65
C TYR A 228 -22.11 -9.09 2.02
N CYS A 229 -22.53 -8.99 0.75
CA CYS A 229 -23.16 -10.10 0.03
C CYS A 229 -22.25 -11.32 -0.05
N ILE A 230 -20.97 -11.14 -0.39
CA ILE A 230 -20.01 -12.24 -0.53
C ILE A 230 -19.74 -12.90 0.83
N ILE A 231 -19.47 -12.12 1.88
CA ILE A 231 -19.21 -12.63 3.23
C ILE A 231 -20.47 -13.35 3.77
N LYS A 232 -21.66 -12.78 3.56
CA LYS A 232 -22.92 -13.42 3.94
C LYS A 232 -23.08 -14.78 3.25
N SER A 233 -22.85 -14.85 1.93
CA SER A 233 -22.92 -16.10 1.17
C SER A 233 -21.93 -17.15 1.70
N THR A 234 -20.72 -16.74 2.09
CA THR A 234 -19.73 -17.64 2.70
C THR A 234 -20.19 -18.19 4.03
N ILE A 235 -20.79 -17.37 4.89
CA ILE A 235 -21.35 -17.81 6.18
C ILE A 235 -22.50 -18.80 5.94
N VAL A 236 -23.37 -18.54 4.96
CA VAL A 236 -24.49 -19.42 4.61
C VAL A 236 -23.99 -20.79 4.15
N VAL A 237 -23.03 -20.81 3.21
CA VAL A 237 -22.39 -22.03 2.70
C VAL A 237 -21.71 -22.81 3.83
N ASN A 238 -20.91 -22.15 4.68
CA ASN A 238 -20.16 -22.81 5.75
C ASN A 238 -21.03 -23.43 6.84
N ASN A 239 -22.17 -22.83 7.14
CA ASN A 239 -23.06 -23.32 8.18
C ASN A 239 -24.11 -24.31 7.65
N GLY A 240 -24.05 -24.68 6.36
CA GLY A 240 -25.09 -25.50 5.73
C GLY A 240 -26.48 -24.87 5.81
N LEU A 241 -26.54 -23.55 5.97
CA LEU A 241 -27.80 -22.82 6.03
C LEU A 241 -28.33 -22.75 4.60
N VAL A 242 -29.51 -23.30 4.35
CA VAL A 242 -30.18 -23.12 3.06
C VAL A 242 -30.75 -21.70 3.06
N SER A 243 -30.28 -20.85 2.14
CA SER A 243 -30.93 -19.57 1.91
C SER A 243 -32.30 -19.84 1.28
N GLU A 244 -33.36 -19.66 2.06
CA GLU A 244 -34.72 -19.50 1.51
C GLU A 244 -34.87 -18.20 0.73
#